data_AF-A0A8H4RJR2-F1
#
_entry.id   AF-A0A8H4RJR2-F1
#
_cell.length_a   1.000
_cell.length_b   1.000
_cell.length_c   1.000
_cell.angle_alpha   90.00
_cell.angle_beta   90.00
_cell.angle_gamma   90.00
#
_symmetry.space_group_name_H-M   'P 1'
#
loop_
_entity.id
_entity.type
_entity.pdbx_description
1 polymer ?
#
loop_
_entity_poly.entity_id
_entity_poly.type
_entity_poly.pdbx_seq_one_letter_code
_entity_poly.pdbx_strand_id
1 'polypeptide(L)'
;MEDYDHILGSTGIPGGMGRYNRHKSYHVTTTAEIPQTSIEETSDEPIRQEPDIKHFYEGPTECPCGECINWVERKPVQVSNANKEKFAKAAIKVYYAKDYSGNPHIFGGVGVLKFHSLEIQSPHILSACQEILEEYGILVSDRENVKIVAPFQELYFAHKRISDLKDASEKKSITFKHLEVLISFMDELFGNTVKVVSGLIAKRLMCLEHA
;
A
#
# COMPACT_ATOMS: atom_id res chain seq x y z
N MET A 1 23.16 47.51 10.96
CA MET A 1 23.77 48.84 10.83
C MET A 1 23.73 49.12 9.33
N GLU A 2 22.61 49.65 8.88
CA GLU A 2 22.43 51.08 8.56
C GLU A 2 22.93 51.31 7.11
N ASP A 3 22.21 51.87 6.15
CA ASP A 3 21.03 52.72 6.24
C ASP A 3 20.17 52.70 4.98
N TYR A 4 18.90 53.06 5.22
CA TYR A 4 17.96 53.64 4.28
C TYR A 4 18.51 54.95 3.71
N ASP A 5 18.25 55.26 2.44
CA ASP A 5 18.06 56.67 2.05
C ASP A 5 17.04 56.83 0.93
N HIS A 6 15.97 57.53 1.31
CA HIS A 6 14.97 58.18 0.48
C HIS A 6 15.51 59.54 0.04
N ILE A 7 15.45 59.88 -1.26
CA ILE A 7 15.37 61.29 -1.67
C ILE A 7 14.31 61.46 -2.77
N LEU A 8 13.30 62.27 -2.43
CA LEU A 8 12.32 62.90 -3.31
C LEU A 8 12.97 64.07 -4.07
N GLY A 9 12.57 64.29 -5.33
CA GLY A 9 12.98 65.46 -6.09
C GLY A 9 12.05 65.75 -7.27
N SER A 10 11.03 66.56 -7.02
CA SER A 10 10.05 67.10 -7.98
C SER A 10 10.66 68.05 -9.02
N THR A 11 9.94 68.20 -10.14
CA THR A 11 9.54 69.45 -10.85
C THR A 11 9.86 69.49 -12.36
N GLY A 12 8.87 69.91 -13.16
CA GLY A 12 9.10 70.57 -14.46
C GLY A 12 8.16 70.19 -15.61
N ILE A 13 6.96 70.80 -15.66
CA ILE A 13 6.16 70.94 -16.90
C ILE A 13 6.22 72.41 -17.35
N PRO A 14 6.40 72.69 -18.64
CA PRO A 14 5.55 73.67 -19.36
C PRO A 14 5.08 73.08 -20.71
N GLY A 15 3.79 73.13 -21.10
CA GLY A 15 3.11 74.26 -21.78
C GLY A 15 3.70 74.53 -23.17
N GLY A 16 3.04 74.53 -24.33
CA GLY A 16 1.66 74.44 -24.80
C GLY A 16 1.61 74.80 -26.30
N MET A 17 0.42 74.82 -26.92
CA MET A 17 0.07 75.15 -28.33
C MET A 17 0.30 74.02 -29.35
N GLY A 18 -0.60 73.65 -30.25
CA GLY A 18 -1.91 74.14 -30.64
C GLY A 18 -2.20 73.76 -32.10
N ARG A 19 -3.35 73.10 -32.33
CA ARG A 19 -4.16 73.06 -33.58
C ARG A 19 -3.51 72.47 -34.85
N TYR A 20 -4.15 71.47 -35.45
CA TYR A 20 -5.00 71.61 -36.65
C TYR A 20 -5.66 70.25 -36.96
N ASN A 21 -6.90 70.31 -37.43
CA ASN A 21 -7.76 69.17 -37.70
C ASN A 21 -8.14 69.17 -39.19
N ARG A 22 -8.49 67.97 -39.71
CA ARG A 22 -9.00 67.62 -41.05
C ARG A 22 -7.99 67.55 -42.20
N HIS A 23 -7.96 66.43 -42.91
CA HIS A 23 -8.88 66.17 -44.03
C HIS A 23 -8.93 64.68 -44.40
N LYS A 24 -10.13 64.24 -44.82
CA LYS A 24 -10.50 62.90 -45.30
C LYS A 24 -9.81 62.57 -46.63
N SER A 25 -9.53 61.29 -46.88
CA SER A 25 -9.74 60.66 -48.19
C SER A 25 -9.74 59.12 -48.06
N TYR A 26 -10.19 58.46 -49.12
CA TYR A 26 -11.03 57.28 -49.13
C TYR A 26 -10.32 55.97 -49.54
N HIS A 27 -10.99 54.85 -49.19
CA HIS A 27 -11.02 53.51 -49.82
C HIS A 27 -9.72 52.79 -50.19
N VAL A 28 -9.56 51.58 -49.60
CA VAL A 28 -8.91 50.43 -50.25
C VAL A 28 -9.78 49.19 -49.99
N THR A 29 -10.13 48.51 -51.07
CA THR A 29 -10.68 47.14 -51.07
C THR A 29 -9.58 46.21 -51.60
N THR A 30 -9.60 44.96 -51.13
CA THR A 30 -9.07 43.72 -51.76
C THR A 30 -8.02 42.98 -50.94
N THR A 31 -8.55 41.99 -50.21
CA THR A 31 -8.18 40.56 -50.19
C THR A 31 -6.75 40.16 -49.82
N ALA A 32 -6.62 39.61 -48.61
CA ALA A 32 -5.78 38.46 -48.33
C ALA A 32 -6.56 37.51 -47.40
N GLU A 33 -6.83 36.30 -47.89
CA GLU A 33 -7.48 35.22 -47.15
C GLU A 33 -6.55 34.70 -46.05
N ILE A 34 -7.07 34.54 -44.84
CA ILE A 34 -6.43 33.86 -43.71
C ILE A 34 -7.45 32.84 -43.16
N PRO A 35 -7.04 31.60 -42.81
CA PRO A 35 -7.96 30.50 -42.56
C PRO A 35 -8.80 30.73 -41.31
N GLN A 36 -10.11 30.47 -41.40
CA GLN A 36 -11.00 30.44 -40.24
C GLN A 36 -10.57 29.30 -39.32
N THR A 37 -9.85 29.64 -38.25
CA THR A 37 -9.81 28.78 -37.06
C THR A 37 -11.06 29.12 -36.27
N SER A 38 -12.05 28.24 -36.32
CA SER A 38 -13.23 28.29 -35.45
C SER A 38 -12.74 28.25 -34.01
N ILE A 39 -12.76 29.40 -33.35
CA ILE A 39 -12.69 29.47 -31.91
C ILE A 39 -14.03 28.87 -31.45
N GLU A 40 -13.99 27.64 -30.92
CA GLU A 40 -15.10 27.13 -30.11
C GLU A 40 -15.23 28.09 -28.94
N GLU A 41 -16.29 28.89 -28.96
CA GLU A 41 -16.73 29.70 -27.82
C GLU A 41 -16.92 28.74 -26.64
N THR A 42 -15.94 28.73 -25.74
CA THR A 42 -16.08 28.07 -24.45
C THR A 42 -17.07 28.91 -23.68
N SER A 43 -18.32 28.46 -23.63
CA SER A 43 -19.36 29.11 -22.85
C SER A 43 -18.91 29.12 -21.39
N ASP A 44 -18.54 30.30 -20.88
CA ASP A 44 -18.34 30.57 -19.45
C ASP A 44 -19.70 30.60 -18.73
N GLU A 45 -20.46 29.51 -18.83
CA GLU A 45 -21.59 29.24 -17.95
C GLU A 45 -21.01 29.04 -16.54
N PRO A 46 -21.48 29.79 -15.51
CA PRO A 46 -21.01 29.59 -14.16
C PRO A 46 -21.32 28.15 -13.75
N ILE A 47 -20.29 27.37 -13.41
CA ILE A 47 -20.43 26.00 -12.92
C ILE A 47 -21.37 26.05 -11.71
N ARG A 48 -22.61 25.59 -11.91
CA ARG A 48 -23.62 25.54 -10.87
C ARG A 48 -23.20 24.46 -9.88
N GLN A 49 -22.51 24.85 -8.82
CA GLN A 49 -22.11 23.95 -7.75
C GLN A 49 -23.34 23.59 -6.92
N GLU A 50 -23.74 22.32 -6.96
CA GLU A 50 -24.78 21.80 -6.09
C GLU A 50 -24.22 21.68 -4.65
N PRO A 51 -24.97 22.11 -3.62
CA PRO A 51 -24.53 21.98 -2.22
C PRO A 51 -24.70 20.52 -1.77
N ASP A 52 -23.76 19.66 -2.16
CA ASP A 52 -23.75 18.23 -1.87
C ASP A 52 -22.40 17.77 -1.32
N ILE A 53 -22.40 16.74 -0.46
CA ILE A 53 -21.19 16.15 0.13
C ILE A 53 -20.93 14.82 -0.56
N LYS A 54 -19.85 14.75 -1.33
CA LYS A 54 -19.39 13.50 -1.95
C LYS A 54 -18.31 12.83 -1.10
N HIS A 55 -18.48 11.53 -0.87
CA HIS A 55 -17.52 10.71 -0.16
C HIS A 55 -16.66 9.93 -1.16
N PHE A 56 -15.35 10.06 -1.03
CA PHE A 56 -14.38 9.32 -1.81
C PHE A 56 -13.56 8.41 -0.90
N TYR A 57 -13.18 7.25 -1.42
CA TYR A 57 -12.39 6.23 -0.74
C TYR A 57 -11.13 5.95 -1.55
N GLU A 58 -10.09 5.47 -0.90
CA GLU A 58 -8.89 5.02 -1.59
C GLU A 58 -9.21 3.80 -2.46
N GLY A 59 -8.98 3.94 -3.76
CA GLY A 59 -9.17 2.92 -4.78
C GLY A 59 -7.89 2.16 -5.09
N PRO A 60 -7.96 1.16 -5.98
CA PRO A 60 -6.76 0.47 -6.47
C PRO A 60 -5.76 1.46 -7.09
N THR A 61 -4.47 1.22 -6.86
CA THR A 61 -3.38 2.03 -7.42
C THR A 61 -3.38 1.97 -8.95
N GLU A 62 -3.58 3.11 -9.61
CA GLU A 62 -3.54 3.23 -11.08
C GLU A 62 -2.24 3.88 -11.58
N CYS A 63 -1.51 4.59 -10.71
CA CYS A 63 -0.22 5.20 -11.05
C CYS A 63 0.96 4.26 -10.72
N PRO A 64 1.93 4.08 -11.64
CA PRO A 64 3.17 3.34 -11.37
C PRO A 64 4.05 3.96 -10.28
N CYS A 65 3.84 5.23 -9.97
CA CYS A 65 4.62 6.01 -9.01
C CYS A 65 4.40 5.63 -7.54
N GLY A 66 3.32 4.91 -7.21
CA GLY A 66 3.00 4.48 -5.84
C GLY A 66 2.57 5.59 -4.86
N GLU A 67 2.83 6.86 -5.18
CA GLU A 67 2.48 8.02 -4.35
C GLU A 67 1.12 8.65 -4.70
N CYS A 68 0.61 8.43 -5.92
CA CYS A 68 -0.69 8.95 -6.31
C CYS A 68 -1.83 8.09 -5.77
N ILE A 69 -2.68 8.70 -4.94
CA ILE A 69 -3.89 8.10 -4.39
C ILE A 69 -5.00 8.18 -5.44
N ASN A 70 -5.55 7.03 -5.83
CA ASN A 70 -6.74 6.95 -6.66
C ASN A 70 -7.98 7.10 -5.78
N TRP A 71 -8.90 8.00 -6.12
CA TRP A 71 -10.12 8.25 -5.35
C TRP A 71 -11.32 7.61 -6.06
N VAL A 72 -11.99 6.66 -5.39
CA VAL A 72 -13.19 6.00 -5.88
C VAL A 72 -14.40 6.34 -5.01
N GLU A 73 -15.55 6.55 -5.63
CA GLU A 73 -16.80 6.87 -4.92
C GLU A 73 -17.38 5.65 -4.17
N ARG A 74 -16.97 4.43 -4.56
CA ARG A 74 -17.44 3.19 -3.94
C ARG A 74 -16.54 2.79 -2.77
N LYS A 75 -17.14 2.72 -1.57
CA LYS A 75 -16.49 2.14 -0.39
C LYS A 75 -16.02 0.71 -0.69
N PRO A 76 -14.76 0.34 -0.38
CA PRO A 76 -14.31 -1.04 -0.48
C PRO A 76 -15.26 -1.97 0.28
N VAL A 77 -15.58 -3.10 -0.33
CA VAL A 77 -16.49 -4.10 0.25
C VAL A 77 -15.89 -4.56 1.57
N GLN A 78 -16.50 -4.10 2.65
CA GLN A 78 -16.16 -4.54 3.98
C GLN A 78 -16.61 -6.00 4.11
N VAL A 79 -15.78 -6.85 4.70
CA VAL A 79 -16.18 -8.21 5.03
C VAL A 79 -17.51 -8.18 5.81
N SER A 80 -18.48 -9.00 5.38
CA SER A 80 -19.80 -9.06 6.02
C SER A 80 -19.67 -9.39 7.50
N ASN A 81 -20.64 -8.97 8.32
CA ASN A 81 -20.60 -9.25 9.76
C ASN A 81 -20.55 -10.76 10.06
N ALA A 82 -21.22 -11.59 9.25
CA ALA A 82 -21.14 -13.06 9.35
C ALA A 82 -19.73 -13.59 9.08
N ASN A 83 -19.01 -13.02 8.11
CA ASN A 83 -17.62 -13.39 7.84
C ASN A 83 -16.69 -12.90 8.96
N LYS A 84 -16.91 -11.71 9.53
CA LYS A 84 -16.15 -11.23 10.70
C LYS A 84 -16.28 -12.18 11.89
N GLU A 85 -17.49 -12.66 12.18
CA GLU A 85 -17.72 -13.60 13.28
C GLU A 85 -17.08 -14.97 13.01
N LYS A 86 -17.14 -15.45 11.76
CA LYS A 86 -16.46 -16.69 11.35
C LYS A 86 -14.94 -16.57 11.46
N PHE A 87 -14.37 -15.44 11.03
CA PHE A 87 -12.93 -15.19 11.12
C PHE A 87 -12.46 -14.97 12.56
N ALA A 88 -13.33 -14.47 13.45
CA ALA A 88 -13.02 -14.38 14.88
C ALA A 88 -12.85 -15.76 15.54
N LYS A 89 -13.39 -16.82 14.96
CA LYS A 89 -13.28 -18.21 15.45
C LYS A 89 -12.13 -19.00 14.82
N ALA A 90 -11.33 -18.39 13.95
CA ALA A 90 -10.23 -19.08 13.29
C ALA A 90 -9.09 -19.36 14.28
N ALA A 91 -8.50 -20.56 14.21
CA ALA A 91 -7.33 -20.90 15.03
C ALA A 91 -6.09 -20.05 14.65
N ILE A 92 -5.98 -19.73 13.37
CA ILE A 92 -4.86 -19.02 12.75
C ILE A 92 -5.43 -18.08 11.68
N LYS A 93 -4.94 -16.85 11.64
CA LYS A 93 -5.20 -15.88 10.58
C LYS A 93 -3.92 -15.58 9.81
N VAL A 94 -3.99 -15.69 8.49
CA VAL A 94 -2.87 -15.40 7.60
C VAL A 94 -3.18 -14.12 6.85
N TYR A 95 -2.24 -13.19 6.88
CA TYR A 95 -2.36 -11.89 6.22
C TYR A 95 -1.37 -11.83 5.07
N TYR A 96 -1.89 -11.46 3.91
CA TYR A 96 -1.11 -11.22 2.70
C TYR A 96 -1.07 -9.72 2.43
N ALA A 97 0.08 -9.23 1.96
CA ALA A 97 0.23 -7.87 1.47
C ALA A 97 0.68 -7.88 0.01
N LYS A 98 0.36 -6.80 -0.71
CA LYS A 98 0.95 -6.57 -2.04
C LYS A 98 2.46 -6.44 -1.91
N ASP A 99 3.18 -7.01 -2.86
CA ASP A 99 4.62 -6.83 -2.92
C ASP A 99 5.00 -5.51 -3.60
N TYR A 100 5.42 -4.53 -2.81
CA TYR A 100 5.89 -3.23 -3.29
C TYR A 100 7.41 -3.17 -3.49
N SER A 101 8.14 -4.27 -3.27
CA SER A 101 9.62 -4.28 -3.16
C SER A 101 10.39 -4.16 -4.49
N GLY A 102 9.72 -3.85 -5.60
CA GLY A 102 10.41 -3.31 -6.78
C GLY A 102 10.46 -4.20 -8.02
N ASN A 103 9.84 -5.38 -8.02
CA ASN A 103 9.50 -6.07 -9.26
C ASN A 103 7.99 -6.20 -9.37
N PRO A 104 7.34 -5.52 -10.34
CA PRO A 104 5.96 -5.82 -10.68
C PRO A 104 5.97 -7.20 -11.37
N HIS A 105 6.05 -8.27 -10.58
CA HIS A 105 5.52 -9.56 -11.03
C HIS A 105 4.00 -9.41 -11.09
N ILE A 106 3.57 -8.67 -12.10
CA ILE A 106 2.19 -8.48 -12.49
C ILE A 106 1.92 -9.65 -13.44
N PHE A 107 1.28 -10.70 -12.93
CA PHE A 107 0.78 -11.75 -13.80
C PHE A 107 -0.62 -11.32 -14.25
N GLY A 108 -0.75 -10.87 -15.51
CA GLY A 108 -2.04 -10.48 -16.08
C GLY A 108 -2.74 -9.27 -15.43
N GLY A 109 -1.99 -8.31 -14.90
CA GLY A 109 -2.55 -7.11 -14.25
C GLY A 109 -2.75 -7.23 -12.73
N VAL A 110 -2.51 -8.41 -12.15
CA VAL A 110 -2.68 -8.65 -10.70
C VAL A 110 -1.33 -8.66 -10.01
N GLY A 111 -1.15 -7.78 -9.01
CA GLY A 111 0.05 -7.74 -8.19
C GLY A 111 0.19 -9.00 -7.32
N VAL A 112 1.38 -9.59 -7.30
CA VAL A 112 1.68 -10.76 -6.47
C VAL A 112 1.51 -10.42 -4.99
N LEU A 113 0.79 -11.29 -4.29
CA LEU A 113 0.60 -11.24 -2.85
C LEU A 113 1.72 -12.03 -2.17
N LYS A 114 2.29 -11.47 -1.10
CA LYS A 114 3.27 -12.14 -0.24
C LYS A 114 2.74 -12.28 1.18
N PHE A 115 3.21 -13.30 1.89
CA PHE A 115 2.95 -13.44 3.32
C PHE A 115 3.49 -12.22 4.06
N HIS A 116 2.61 -11.55 4.81
CA HIS A 116 2.95 -10.37 5.60
C HIS A 116 3.02 -10.71 7.09
N SER A 117 1.98 -11.35 7.62
CA SER A 117 1.92 -11.71 9.03
C SER A 117 1.01 -12.90 9.28
N LEU A 118 1.29 -13.59 10.37
CA LEU A 118 0.53 -14.70 10.93
C LEU A 118 -0.01 -14.27 12.29
N GLU A 119 -1.27 -14.55 12.59
CA GLU A 119 -1.83 -14.36 13.93
C GLU A 119 -2.39 -15.70 14.43
N ILE A 120 -1.82 -16.20 15.52
CA ILE A 120 -2.25 -17.41 16.21
C ILE A 120 -3.23 -17.00 17.29
N GLN A 121 -4.47 -17.49 17.20
CA GLN A 121 -5.55 -17.18 18.15
C GLN A 121 -6.00 -18.40 18.95
N SER A 122 -5.53 -19.60 18.57
CA SER A 122 -5.93 -20.81 19.25
C SER A 122 -5.26 -20.94 20.63
N PRO A 123 -6.03 -21.02 21.72
CA PRO A 123 -5.45 -21.23 23.05
C PRO A 123 -4.73 -22.58 23.16
N HIS A 124 -5.16 -23.60 22.40
CA HIS A 124 -4.50 -24.90 22.36
C HIS A 124 -3.11 -24.84 21.74
N ILE A 125 -2.92 -23.97 20.73
CA ILE A 125 -1.60 -23.77 20.12
C ILE A 125 -0.73 -22.93 21.05
N LEU A 126 -1.29 -21.82 21.56
CA LEU A 126 -0.55 -20.90 22.43
C LEU A 126 -0.06 -21.58 23.70
N SER A 127 -0.92 -22.36 24.38
CA SER A 127 -0.52 -23.06 25.60
C SER A 127 0.48 -24.18 25.35
N ALA A 128 0.33 -24.93 24.24
CA ALA A 128 1.23 -26.03 23.93
C ALA A 128 2.61 -25.54 23.46
N CYS A 129 2.65 -24.47 22.66
CA CYS A 129 3.88 -23.96 22.07
C CYS A 129 4.52 -22.82 22.87
N GLN A 130 3.97 -22.41 24.01
CA GLN A 130 4.42 -21.22 24.75
C GLN A 130 5.93 -21.18 24.95
N GLU A 131 6.49 -22.22 25.59
CA GLU A 131 7.93 -22.29 25.88
C GLU A 131 8.78 -22.27 24.61
N ILE A 132 8.32 -22.94 23.54
CA ILE A 132 9.03 -22.99 22.26
C ILE A 132 9.03 -21.60 21.62
N LEU A 133 7.88 -20.92 21.59
CA LEU A 133 7.73 -19.60 20.99
C LEU A 133 8.57 -18.55 21.74
N GLU A 134 8.54 -18.59 23.08
CA GLU A 134 9.31 -17.68 23.92
C GLU A 134 10.83 -17.87 23.76
N GLU A 135 11.31 -19.10 23.59
CA GLU A 135 12.72 -19.40 23.32
C GLU A 135 13.23 -18.74 22.03
N TYR A 136 12.38 -18.65 21.01
CA TYR A 136 12.68 -17.96 19.76
C TYR A 136 12.27 -16.48 19.76
N GLY A 137 11.98 -15.90 20.94
CA GLY A 137 11.70 -14.47 21.11
C GLY A 137 10.27 -14.04 20.81
N ILE A 138 9.35 -14.98 20.58
CA ILE A 138 7.92 -14.70 20.41
C ILE A 138 7.25 -14.72 21.77
N LEU A 139 7.01 -13.54 22.34
CA LEU A 139 6.35 -13.41 23.64
C LEU A 139 4.87 -13.78 23.54
N VAL A 140 4.50 -14.87 24.20
CA VAL A 140 3.11 -15.25 24.47
C VAL A 140 2.66 -14.56 25.75
N SER A 141 2.51 -13.23 25.70
CA SER A 141 1.90 -12.45 26.79
C SER A 141 0.47 -12.95 27.06
N ASP A 142 -0.15 -12.57 28.19
CA ASP A 142 -1.57 -12.79 28.57
C ASP A 142 -2.62 -12.38 27.52
N ARG A 143 -2.18 -11.92 26.34
CA ARG A 143 -2.97 -11.64 25.17
C ARG A 143 -3.60 -12.91 24.62
N GLU A 144 -4.84 -12.80 24.17
CA GLU A 144 -5.60 -13.87 23.54
C GLU A 144 -5.01 -14.35 22.19
N ASN A 145 -4.03 -13.64 21.64
CA ASN A 145 -3.41 -13.94 20.35
C ASN A 145 -1.94 -13.51 20.29
N VAL A 146 -1.21 -14.17 19.39
CA VAL A 146 0.20 -13.88 19.08
C VAL A 146 0.32 -13.57 17.60
N LYS A 147 0.90 -12.41 17.28
CA LYS A 147 1.14 -11.98 15.89
C LYS A 147 2.62 -12.04 15.56
N ILE A 148 2.95 -12.77 14.50
CA ILE A 148 4.29 -12.93 13.95
C ILE A 148 4.31 -12.23 12.59
N VAL A 149 5.31 -11.39 12.33
CA VAL A 149 5.45 -10.65 11.07
C VAL A 149 6.57 -11.30 10.25
N ALA A 150 6.44 -11.28 8.92
CA ALA A 150 7.51 -11.72 8.02
C ALA A 150 8.83 -11.02 8.41
N PRO A 151 9.98 -11.72 8.38
CA PRO A 151 10.27 -12.93 7.59
C PRO A 151 10.00 -14.30 8.27
N PHE A 152 9.33 -14.37 9.42
CA PHE A 152 8.99 -15.63 10.12
C PHE A 152 10.19 -16.51 10.48
N GLN A 153 11.35 -15.92 10.78
CA GLN A 153 12.57 -16.65 11.12
C GLN A 153 12.39 -17.49 12.39
N GLU A 154 11.74 -16.90 13.38
CA GLU A 154 11.42 -17.51 14.66
C GLU A 154 10.58 -18.78 14.45
N LEU A 155 9.59 -18.69 13.56
CA LEU A 155 8.72 -19.81 13.23
C LEU A 155 9.45 -20.90 12.43
N TYR A 156 10.41 -20.52 11.57
CA TYR A 156 11.24 -21.47 10.83
C TYR A 156 12.09 -22.33 11.78
N PHE A 157 12.76 -21.72 12.75
CA PHE A 157 13.58 -22.46 13.73
C PHE A 157 12.74 -23.25 14.72
N ALA A 158 11.55 -22.75 15.08
CA ALA A 158 10.61 -23.47 15.93
C ALA A 158 9.98 -24.72 15.27
N HIS A 159 10.01 -24.82 13.93
CA HIS A 159 9.28 -25.84 13.16
C HIS A 159 9.47 -27.27 13.66
N LYS A 160 10.73 -27.70 13.78
CA LYS A 160 11.07 -29.06 14.20
C LYS A 160 10.51 -29.38 15.58
N ARG A 161 10.69 -28.48 16.56
CA ARG A 161 10.19 -28.67 17.93
C ARG A 161 8.67 -28.67 18.01
N ILE A 162 8.00 -27.84 17.21
CA ILE A 162 6.54 -27.85 17.11
C ILE A 162 6.05 -29.16 16.48
N SER A 163 6.77 -29.69 15.49
CA SER A 163 6.48 -31.01 14.90
C SER A 163 6.64 -32.13 15.91
N ASP A 164 7.74 -32.15 16.66
CA ASP A 164 8.00 -33.14 17.70
C ASP A 164 6.92 -33.09 18.79
N LEU A 165 6.48 -31.87 19.16
CA LEU A 165 5.38 -31.67 20.12
C LEU A 165 4.03 -32.22 19.60
N LYS A 166 3.73 -32.03 18.31
CA LYS A 166 2.54 -32.64 17.68
C LYS A 166 2.63 -34.16 17.74
N ASP A 167 3.78 -34.73 17.40
CA ASP A 167 3.95 -36.19 17.35
C ASP A 167 3.93 -36.84 18.74
N ALA A 168 4.36 -36.11 19.77
CA ALA A 168 4.23 -36.50 21.18
C ALA A 168 2.81 -36.35 21.74
N SER A 169 1.96 -35.53 21.09
CA SER A 169 0.58 -35.31 21.51
C SER A 169 -0.32 -36.51 21.19
N GLU A 170 -1.35 -36.75 21.99
CA GLU A 170 -2.30 -37.84 21.74
C GLU A 170 -2.97 -37.65 20.36
N LYS A 171 -2.84 -38.67 19.50
CA LYS A 171 -3.46 -38.69 18.18
C LYS A 171 -4.98 -38.55 18.33
N LYS A 172 -5.56 -37.55 17.65
CA LYS A 172 -6.97 -37.12 17.70
C LYS A 172 -7.35 -36.15 18.82
N SER A 173 -6.44 -35.80 19.73
CA SER A 173 -6.69 -34.71 20.68
C SER A 173 -6.96 -33.39 19.96
N ILE A 174 -7.65 -32.46 20.63
CA ILE A 174 -7.92 -31.13 20.07
C ILE A 174 -6.60 -30.40 19.80
N THR A 175 -5.66 -30.44 20.75
CA THR A 175 -4.33 -29.87 20.59
C THR A 175 -3.60 -30.44 19.37
N PHE A 176 -3.63 -31.76 19.15
CA PHE A 176 -3.04 -32.38 17.96
C PHE A 176 -3.58 -31.78 16.67
N LYS A 177 -4.91 -31.66 16.53
CA LYS A 177 -5.54 -31.09 15.32
C LYS A 177 -5.17 -29.64 15.10
N HIS A 178 -5.07 -28.87 16.18
CA HIS A 178 -4.67 -27.46 16.10
C HIS A 178 -3.19 -27.30 15.73
N LEU A 179 -2.30 -28.12 16.29
CA LEU A 179 -0.89 -28.16 15.92
C LEU A 179 -0.68 -28.63 14.47
N GLU A 180 -1.48 -29.59 14.01
CA GLU A 180 -1.46 -30.07 12.63
C GLU A 180 -1.76 -28.96 11.62
N VAL A 181 -2.73 -28.08 11.92
CA VAL A 181 -3.04 -26.92 11.10
C VAL A 181 -1.86 -25.92 11.06
N LEU A 182 -1.22 -25.68 12.22
CA LEU A 182 -0.04 -24.80 12.27
C LEU A 182 1.12 -25.37 11.44
N ILE A 183 1.44 -26.65 11.60
CA ILE A 183 2.53 -27.30 10.85
C ILE A 183 2.24 -27.31 9.35
N SER A 184 1.00 -27.62 8.95
CA SER A 184 0.60 -27.60 7.54
C SER A 184 0.83 -26.22 6.91
N PHE A 185 0.49 -25.16 7.65
CA PHE A 185 0.76 -23.79 7.21
C PHE A 185 2.27 -23.49 7.13
N MET A 186 3.05 -23.93 8.11
CA MET A 186 4.49 -23.72 8.11
C MET A 186 5.19 -24.48 6.97
N ASP A 187 4.72 -25.68 6.63
CA ASP A 187 5.21 -26.45 5.48
C ASP A 187 4.93 -25.73 4.15
N GLU A 188 3.76 -25.10 4.01
CA GLU A 188 3.43 -24.25 2.86
C GLU A 188 4.36 -23.02 2.80
N LEU A 189 4.51 -22.33 3.94
CA LEU A 189 5.30 -21.11 4.07
C LEU A 189 6.79 -21.35 3.75
N PHE A 190 7.35 -22.47 4.23
CA PHE A 190 8.78 -22.76 4.16
C PHE A 190 9.15 -23.79 3.09
N GLY A 191 8.19 -24.36 2.36
CA GLY A 191 8.45 -25.43 1.40
C GLY A 191 9.51 -25.08 0.34
N ASN A 192 9.56 -23.82 -0.11
CA ASN A 192 10.63 -23.35 -1.01
C ASN A 192 11.95 -23.12 -0.27
N THR A 193 11.91 -22.53 0.92
CA THR A 193 13.10 -22.27 1.76
C THR A 193 13.82 -23.57 2.09
N VAL A 194 13.09 -24.61 2.52
CA VAL A 194 13.66 -25.93 2.85
C VAL A 194 14.36 -26.55 1.64
N LYS A 195 13.77 -26.44 0.43
CA LYS A 195 14.40 -26.94 -0.81
C LYS A 195 15.70 -26.22 -1.12
N VAL A 196 15.71 -24.89 -1.00
CA VAL A 196 16.90 -24.08 -1.24
C VAL A 196 18.00 -24.41 -0.23
N VAL A 197 17.68 -24.39 1.07
CA VAL A 197 18.63 -24.72 2.14
C VAL A 197 19.19 -26.13 1.96
N SER A 198 18.35 -27.13 1.70
CA SER A 198 18.80 -28.51 1.46
C SER A 198 19.73 -28.61 0.24
N GLY A 199 19.45 -27.86 -0.83
CA GLY A 199 20.31 -27.79 -2.00
C GLY A 199 21.66 -27.12 -1.71
N LEU A 200 21.69 -26.09 -0.86
CA LEU A 200 22.93 -25.42 -0.45
C LEU A 200 23.78 -26.32 0.45
N ILE A 201 23.16 -27.04 1.39
CA ILE A 201 23.83 -28.02 2.24
C ILE A 201 24.40 -29.16 1.41
N ALA A 202 23.63 -29.72 0.46
CA ALA A 202 24.09 -30.79 -0.43
C ALA A 202 25.30 -30.37 -1.28
N LYS A 203 25.35 -29.08 -1.67
CA LYS A 203 26.47 -28.48 -2.40
C LYS A 203 27.62 -28.02 -1.49
N ARG A 204 27.51 -28.21 -0.16
CA ARG A 204 28.47 -27.74 0.86
C ARG A 204 28.72 -26.23 0.83
N LEU A 205 27.72 -25.46 0.41
CA LEU A 205 27.75 -24.00 0.38
C LEU A 205 27.21 -23.37 1.67
N MET A 206 26.64 -24.18 2.57
CA MET A 206 26.12 -23.78 3.88
C MET A 206 26.28 -24.94 4.88
N CYS A 207 26.63 -24.62 6.12
CA CYS A 207 26.57 -25.53 7.27
C CYS A 207 25.69 -24.89 8.35
N LEU A 208 24.68 -25.61 8.85
CA LEU A 208 23.88 -25.19 10.00
C LEU A 208 24.46 -25.88 11.24
N GLU A 209 25.15 -25.13 12.10
CA GLU A 209 25.79 -25.68 13.30
C GLU A 209 24.82 -25.86 14.48
N HIS A 210 23.55 -25.40 14.38
CA HIS A 210 22.62 -25.41 15.52
C HIS A 210 21.16 -25.66 15.09
N ALA A 211 20.79 -26.90 14.77
CA ALA A 211 19.39 -27.32 14.51
C ALA A 211 19.02 -28.65 15.18
#